data_AF-A0A7T0JRV4-F1
#
_entry.id   AF-A0A7T0JRV4-F1
#
_cell.length_a   1.000
_cell.length_b   1.000
_cell.length_c   1.000
_cell.angle_alpha   90.00
_cell.angle_beta   90.00
_cell.angle_gamma   90.00
#
_symmetry.space_group_name_H-M   'P 1'
#
loop_
_entity.id
_entity.type
_entity.pdbx_description
1 polymer ?
#
loop_
_entity_poly.entity_id
_entity_poly.type
_entity_poly.pdbx_seq_one_letter_code
_entity_poly.pdbx_strand_id
1 'polypeptide(L)'
;MSKILSLLKANMGIVILFTIATLLCSQRLTAYIIIPIAIPALLYQSIQILRYWHSPQQRAIRLTAIVIIITSLSSVLVFHIYRHYSVRTKSEQIAKTIEMFYLNNNRYPDKLEEMGIDPKEVLDCCGLYFHVYNDSPALTYDVTYIPMDWWNYSFTTHEWIYIAP
;
A
#
# COMPACT_ATOMS: atom_id res chain seq x y z
N MET A 1 -35.33 5.38 -15.97
CA MET A 1 -34.19 5.40 -15.03
C MET A 1 -33.54 4.02 -15.03
N SER A 2 -32.22 3.88 -15.25
CA SER A 2 -31.61 2.54 -15.43
C SER A 2 -31.67 1.71 -14.14
N LYS A 3 -31.87 0.40 -14.24
CA LYS A 3 -31.91 -0.54 -13.08
C LYS A 3 -30.64 -0.45 -12.21
N ILE A 4 -29.50 -0.15 -12.82
CA ILE A 4 -28.22 0.04 -12.12
C ILE A 4 -28.29 1.28 -11.21
N LEU A 5 -28.82 2.40 -11.71
CA LEU A 5 -28.92 3.63 -10.93
C LEU A 5 -29.81 3.47 -9.69
N SER A 6 -30.88 2.67 -9.77
CA SER A 6 -31.73 2.36 -8.61
C SER A 6 -31.01 1.49 -7.58
N LEU A 7 -30.19 0.53 -8.01
CA LEU A 7 -29.42 -0.33 -7.11
C LEU A 7 -28.30 0.45 -6.41
N LEU A 8 -27.66 1.40 -7.10
CA LEU A 8 -26.66 2.30 -6.53
C LEU A 8 -27.29 3.26 -5.51
N LYS A 9 -28.45 3.86 -5.84
CA LYS A 9 -29.20 4.69 -4.88
C LYS A 9 -29.57 3.92 -3.61
N ALA A 10 -29.99 2.66 -3.74
CA ALA A 10 -30.29 1.80 -2.60
C ALA A 10 -29.07 1.48 -1.71
N ASN A 11 -27.85 1.61 -2.24
CA ASN A 11 -26.60 1.35 -1.55
C ASN A 11 -25.75 2.61 -1.33
N MET A 12 -26.34 3.80 -1.41
CA MET A 12 -25.58 5.06 -1.42
C MET A 12 -24.70 5.25 -0.18
N GLY A 13 -25.15 4.82 1.00
CA GLY A 13 -24.34 4.84 2.21
C GLY A 13 -23.09 3.96 2.13
N ILE A 14 -23.19 2.77 1.51
CA ILE A 14 -22.06 1.86 1.29
C ILE A 14 -21.11 2.45 0.26
N VAL A 15 -21.63 3.02 -0.83
CA VAL A 15 -20.82 3.69 -1.86
C VAL A 15 -19.99 4.81 -1.23
N ILE A 16 -20.61 5.71 -0.46
CA ILE A 16 -19.92 6.83 0.17
C ILE A 16 -18.87 6.33 1.16
N LEU A 17 -19.25 5.42 2.06
CA LEU A 17 -18.34 4.87 3.07
C LEU A 17 -17.11 4.21 2.44
N PHE A 18 -17.32 3.32 1.46
CA PHE A 18 -16.21 2.59 0.83
C PHE A 18 -15.39 3.45 -0.13
N THR A 19 -15.96 4.51 -0.70
CA THR A 19 -15.19 5.52 -1.45
C THR A 19 -14.24 6.26 -0.51
N ILE A 20 -14.73 6.77 0.62
CA ILE A 20 -13.91 7.47 1.62
C ILE A 20 -12.86 6.51 2.19
N ALA A 21 -13.26 5.30 2.57
CA ALA A 21 -12.34 4.28 3.07
C ALA A 21 -11.25 3.95 2.06
N THR A 22 -11.59 3.84 0.76
CA THR A 22 -10.59 3.61 -0.31
C THR A 22 -9.59 4.76 -0.38
N LEU A 23 -10.07 6.00 -0.44
CA LEU A 23 -9.20 7.19 -0.52
C LEU A 23 -8.26 7.30 0.69
N LEU A 24 -8.77 7.07 1.90
CA LEU A 24 -7.96 7.10 3.11
C LEU A 24 -6.99 5.92 3.18
N CYS A 25 -7.44 4.70 2.86
CA CYS A 25 -6.60 3.50 2.99
C CYS A 25 -5.57 3.36 1.86
N SER A 26 -5.71 4.11 0.75
CA SER A 26 -4.68 4.27 -0.28
C SER A 26 -3.47 5.09 0.20
N GLN A 27 -3.54 5.78 1.34
CA GLN A 27 -2.37 6.47 1.90
C GLN A 27 -1.30 5.49 2.41
N ARG A 28 -0.11 6.00 2.74
CA ARG A 28 1.02 5.19 3.22
C ARG A 28 0.68 4.64 4.61
N LEU A 29 1.00 3.36 4.84
CA LEU A 29 0.78 2.64 6.11
C LEU A 29 -0.69 2.52 6.56
N THR A 30 -1.69 2.88 5.74
CA THR A 30 -3.11 2.85 6.15
C THR A 30 -3.91 1.67 5.59
N ALA A 31 -3.28 0.78 4.82
CA ALA A 31 -3.94 -0.33 4.13
C ALA A 31 -4.75 -1.21 5.09
N TYR A 32 -4.23 -1.46 6.30
CA TYR A 32 -4.83 -2.36 7.28
C TYR A 32 -6.17 -1.85 7.82
N ILE A 33 -6.48 -0.55 7.70
CA ILE A 33 -7.69 0.07 8.25
C ILE A 33 -8.96 -0.38 7.49
N ILE A 34 -8.86 -0.72 6.21
CA ILE A 34 -10.03 -1.15 5.43
C ILE A 34 -10.54 -2.53 5.85
N ILE A 35 -9.67 -3.40 6.36
CA ILE A 35 -9.98 -4.78 6.73
C ILE A 35 -11.05 -4.86 7.84
N PRO A 36 -10.91 -4.20 9.00
CA PRO A 36 -11.92 -4.23 10.06
C PRO A 36 -13.25 -3.61 9.66
N ILE A 37 -13.31 -2.80 8.60
CA ILE A 37 -14.55 -2.24 8.04
C ILE A 37 -15.17 -3.22 7.04
N ALA A 38 -14.34 -3.78 6.15
CA ALA A 38 -14.79 -4.61 5.05
C ALA A 38 -15.26 -6.00 5.49
N ILE A 39 -14.56 -6.65 6.43
CA ILE A 39 -14.93 -8.01 6.87
C ILE A 39 -16.33 -8.04 7.49
N PRO A 40 -16.68 -7.20 8.49
CA PRO A 40 -18.02 -7.20 9.06
C PRO A 40 -19.09 -6.83 8.03
N ALA A 41 -18.78 -5.89 7.12
CA ALA A 41 -19.70 -5.50 6.05
C ALA A 41 -19.99 -6.67 5.10
N LEU A 42 -18.95 -7.39 4.64
CA LEU A 42 -19.10 -8.57 3.78
C LEU A 42 -19.88 -9.68 4.47
N LEU A 43 -19.56 -9.97 5.73
CA LEU A 43 -20.29 -10.98 6.53
C LEU A 43 -21.76 -10.61 6.66
N TYR A 44 -22.05 -9.35 7.01
CA TYR A 44 -23.43 -8.87 7.11
C TYR A 44 -24.18 -9.01 5.78
N GLN A 45 -23.62 -8.55 4.66
CA GLN A 45 -24.30 -8.66 3.36
C GLN A 45 -24.50 -10.13 2.95
N SER A 46 -23.52 -11.00 3.23
CA SER A 46 -23.61 -12.44 2.93
C SER A 46 -24.71 -13.12 3.72
N ILE A 47 -24.82 -12.85 5.03
CA ILE A 47 -25.90 -13.37 5.88
C ILE A 47 -27.26 -12.86 5.38
N GLN A 48 -27.36 -11.59 5.00
CA GLN A 48 -28.61 -11.02 4.49
C GLN A 48 -29.02 -11.63 3.14
N ILE A 49 -28.07 -11.97 2.27
CA ILE A 49 -28.39 -12.70 1.02
C ILE A 49 -29.05 -14.04 1.32
N LEU A 50 -28.54 -14.78 2.30
CA LEU A 50 -29.11 -16.07 2.69
C LEU A 50 -30.53 -15.89 3.28
N ARG A 51 -30.74 -14.86 4.11
CA ARG A 51 -32.06 -14.56 4.69
C ARG A 51 -33.09 -14.14 3.64
N TYR A 52 -32.68 -13.36 2.65
CA TYR A 52 -33.56 -12.87 1.58
C TYR A 52 -33.46 -13.70 0.30
N TRP A 53 -33.16 -15.00 0.42
CA TRP A 53 -32.98 -15.89 -0.73
C TRP A 53 -34.18 -15.91 -1.69
N HIS A 54 -35.39 -15.82 -1.13
CA HIS A 54 -36.65 -15.82 -1.89
C HIS A 54 -37.03 -14.44 -2.48
N SER A 55 -36.30 -13.37 -2.14
CA SER A 55 -36.57 -12.00 -2.61
C SER A 55 -35.50 -11.55 -3.61
N PRO A 56 -35.69 -11.78 -4.93
CA PRO A 56 -34.66 -11.52 -5.94
C PRO A 56 -34.23 -10.05 -6.00
N GLN A 57 -35.17 -9.12 -5.73
CA GLN A 57 -34.87 -7.69 -5.69
C GLN A 57 -33.96 -7.32 -4.52
N GLN A 58 -34.22 -7.85 -3.32
CA GLN A 58 -33.35 -7.62 -2.16
C GLN A 58 -31.99 -8.27 -2.37
N ARG A 59 -31.95 -9.49 -2.92
CA ARG A 59 -30.69 -10.17 -3.28
C ARG A 59 -29.84 -9.33 -4.22
N ALA A 60 -30.43 -8.71 -5.25
CA ALA A 60 -29.70 -7.84 -6.18
C ALA A 60 -29.08 -6.62 -5.48
N ILE A 61 -29.80 -5.99 -4.53
CA ILE A 61 -29.29 -4.85 -3.75
C ILE A 61 -28.06 -5.29 -2.93
N ARG A 62 -28.15 -6.45 -2.24
CA ARG A 62 -27.06 -6.97 -1.39
C ARG A 62 -25.86 -7.45 -2.20
N LEU A 63 -26.07 -8.10 -3.35
CA LEU A 63 -24.99 -8.45 -4.27
C LEU A 63 -24.28 -7.21 -4.79
N THR A 64 -25.02 -6.14 -5.10
CA THR A 64 -24.42 -4.86 -5.50
C THR A 64 -23.54 -4.29 -4.38
N ALA A 65 -23.99 -4.36 -3.12
CA ALA A 65 -23.17 -3.95 -1.97
C ALA A 65 -21.86 -4.75 -1.88
N ILE A 66 -21.91 -6.07 -2.03
CA ILE A 66 -20.72 -6.93 -2.04
C ILE A 66 -19.76 -6.53 -3.17
N VAL A 67 -20.29 -6.31 -4.38
CA VAL A 67 -19.48 -5.88 -5.53
C VAL A 67 -18.78 -4.54 -5.24
N ILE A 68 -19.48 -3.57 -4.63
CA ILE A 68 -18.87 -2.28 -4.22
C ILE A 68 -17.72 -2.51 -3.24
N ILE A 69 -17.95 -3.32 -2.20
CA ILE A 69 -16.94 -3.59 -1.16
C ILE A 69 -15.71 -4.29 -1.76
N ILE A 70 -15.91 -5.33 -2.58
CA ILE A 70 -14.82 -6.05 -3.25
C ILE A 70 -14.05 -5.10 -4.17
N THR A 71 -14.74 -4.26 -4.95
CA THR A 71 -14.10 -3.30 -5.85
C THR A 71 -13.22 -2.31 -5.08
N SER A 72 -13.67 -1.82 -3.93
CA SER A 72 -12.87 -0.97 -3.05
C SER A 72 -11.65 -1.69 -2.48
N LEU A 73 -11.81 -2.92 -1.98
CA LEU A 73 -10.68 -3.73 -1.50
C LEU A 73 -9.65 -3.98 -2.60
N SER A 74 -10.09 -4.35 -3.81
CA SER A 74 -9.22 -4.55 -4.95
C SER A 74 -8.51 -3.26 -5.35
N SER A 75 -9.17 -2.10 -5.29
CA SER A 75 -8.58 -0.81 -5.62
C SER A 75 -7.45 -0.45 -4.65
N VAL A 76 -7.68 -0.64 -3.34
CA VAL A 76 -6.64 -0.45 -2.31
C VAL A 76 -5.48 -1.41 -2.54
N LEU A 77 -5.76 -2.70 -2.80
CA LEU A 77 -4.73 -3.70 -3.06
C LEU A 77 -3.86 -3.34 -4.28
N VAL A 78 -4.47 -3.02 -5.42
CA VAL A 78 -3.76 -2.64 -6.64
C VAL A 78 -2.87 -1.41 -6.39
N PHE A 79 -3.39 -0.42 -5.67
CA PHE A 79 -2.63 0.78 -5.35
C PHE A 79 -1.40 0.49 -4.48
N HIS A 80 -1.52 -0.39 -3.47
CA HIS A 80 -0.41 -0.79 -2.61
C HIS A 80 0.61 -1.69 -3.32
N ILE A 81 0.16 -2.56 -4.23
CA ILE A 81 1.04 -3.34 -5.10
C ILE A 81 1.84 -2.40 -6.01
N TYR A 82 1.18 -1.45 -6.66
CA TYR A 82 1.84 -0.46 -7.51
C TYR A 82 2.88 0.36 -6.71
N ARG A 83 2.50 0.82 -5.52
CA ARG A 83 3.41 1.52 -4.61
C ARG A 83 4.59 0.63 -4.23
N HIS A 84 4.36 -0.62 -3.85
CA HIS A 84 5.41 -1.57 -3.50
C HIS A 84 6.46 -1.70 -4.60
N TYR A 85 6.02 -1.96 -5.84
CA TYR A 85 6.93 -2.08 -6.97
C TYR A 85 7.67 -0.77 -7.29
N SER A 86 6.98 0.37 -7.17
CA SER A 86 7.57 1.69 -7.42
C SER A 86 8.67 2.00 -6.40
N VAL A 87 8.38 1.80 -5.10
CA VAL A 87 9.33 1.95 -4.01
C VAL A 87 10.49 1.00 -4.21
N ARG A 88 10.23 -0.30 -4.39
CA ARG A 88 11.29 -1.29 -4.58
C ARG A 88 12.23 -0.92 -5.73
N THR A 89 11.68 -0.53 -6.88
CA THR A 89 12.48 -0.16 -8.05
C THR A 89 13.36 1.06 -7.78
N LYS A 90 12.81 2.10 -7.14
CA LYS A 90 13.58 3.30 -6.78
C LYS A 90 14.66 2.99 -5.74
N SER A 91 14.33 2.17 -4.73
CA SER A 91 15.28 1.73 -3.71
C SER A 91 16.45 0.95 -4.31
N GLU A 92 16.20 0.04 -5.26
CA GLU A 92 17.25 -0.68 -5.98
C GLU A 92 18.14 0.25 -6.81
N GLN A 93 17.57 1.29 -7.43
CA GLN A 93 18.35 2.30 -8.16
C GLN A 93 19.27 3.10 -7.23
N ILE A 94 18.77 3.48 -6.05
CA ILE A 94 19.56 4.22 -5.05
C ILE A 94 20.67 3.33 -4.49
N ALA A 95 20.38 2.08 -4.13
CA ALA A 95 21.38 1.11 -3.67
C ALA A 95 22.54 0.97 -4.67
N LYS A 96 22.21 0.74 -5.96
CA LYS A 96 23.22 0.68 -7.03
C LYS A 96 24.02 1.96 -7.20
N THR A 97 23.38 3.12 -7.01
CA THR A 97 24.07 4.42 -7.10
C THR A 97 25.08 4.57 -5.96
N ILE A 98 24.74 4.13 -4.75
CA ILE A 98 25.63 4.10 -3.59
C ILE A 98 26.81 3.14 -3.83
N GLU A 99 26.55 1.95 -4.38
CA GLU A 99 27.61 1.00 -4.74
C GLU A 99 28.57 1.56 -5.79
N MET A 100 28.04 2.19 -6.83
CA MET A 100 28.87 2.85 -7.85
C MET A 100 29.69 4.01 -7.27
N PHE A 101 29.12 4.76 -6.32
CA PHE A 101 29.86 5.79 -5.60
C PHE A 101 31.02 5.19 -4.81
N TYR A 102 30.79 4.06 -4.13
CA TYR A 102 31.84 3.33 -3.42
C TYR A 102 32.97 2.88 -4.35
N LEU A 103 32.64 2.29 -5.49
CA LEU A 103 33.64 1.85 -6.48
C LEU A 103 34.50 3.00 -7.03
N ASN A 104 33.93 4.20 -7.17
CA ASN A 104 34.63 5.36 -7.72
C ASN A 104 35.45 6.12 -6.68
N ASN A 105 35.03 6.11 -5.41
CA ASN A 105 35.61 6.95 -4.36
C ASN A 105 36.31 6.16 -3.23
N ASN A 106 36.21 4.82 -3.24
CA ASN A 106 36.67 3.92 -2.18
C ASN A 106 36.10 4.27 -0.78
N ARG A 107 34.90 4.88 -0.74
CA ARG A 107 34.15 5.19 0.47
C ARG A 107 32.66 5.29 0.17
N TYR A 108 31.82 5.06 1.18
CA TYR A 108 30.40 5.35 1.06
C TYR A 108 30.14 6.86 1.15
N PRO A 109 29.03 7.36 0.57
CA PRO A 109 28.63 8.75 0.73
C PRO A 109 28.17 9.00 2.17
N ASP A 110 28.50 10.14 2.78
CA ASP A 110 28.02 10.45 4.13
C ASP A 110 26.53 10.81 4.10
N LYS A 111 26.05 11.28 2.95
CA LYS A 111 24.68 11.70 2.70
C LYS A 111 24.29 11.54 1.22
N LEU A 112 22.99 11.41 0.95
CA LEU A 112 22.47 11.19 -0.41
C LEU A 112 22.81 12.34 -1.38
N GLU A 113 22.95 13.54 -0.85
CA GLU A 113 23.23 14.76 -1.62
C GLU A 113 24.61 14.74 -2.30
N GLU A 114 25.57 13.96 -1.79
CA GLU A 114 26.88 13.77 -2.46
C GLU A 114 26.74 13.07 -3.81
N MET A 115 25.65 12.33 -4.01
CA MET A 115 25.30 11.70 -5.28
C MET A 115 24.28 12.52 -6.07
N GLY A 116 23.96 13.74 -5.62
CA GLY A 116 22.93 14.60 -6.22
C GLY A 116 21.50 14.12 -5.99
N ILE A 117 21.27 13.28 -4.96
CA ILE A 117 19.94 12.77 -4.61
C ILE A 117 19.37 13.62 -3.47
N ASP A 118 18.17 14.18 -3.66
CA ASP A 118 17.46 14.92 -2.61
C ASP A 118 16.86 13.92 -1.58
N PRO A 119 17.33 13.91 -0.32
CA PRO A 119 16.80 13.00 0.69
C PRO A 119 15.32 13.24 0.99
N LYS A 120 14.82 14.47 0.81
CA LYS A 120 13.40 14.77 1.02
C LYS A 120 12.53 14.14 -0.05
N GLU A 121 12.94 14.23 -1.33
CA GLU A 121 12.23 13.59 -2.44
C GLU A 121 12.14 12.07 -2.22
N VAL A 122 13.24 11.47 -1.78
CA VAL A 122 13.34 10.03 -1.54
C VAL A 122 12.47 9.59 -0.35
N LEU A 123 12.45 10.39 0.73
CA LEU A 123 11.59 10.15 1.87
C LEU A 123 10.10 10.26 1.50
N ASP A 124 9.73 11.31 0.78
CA ASP A 124 8.35 11.60 0.39
C ASP A 124 7.81 10.57 -0.62
N CYS A 125 8.63 10.18 -1.61
CA CYS A 125 8.21 9.21 -2.63
C CYS A 125 8.11 7.79 -2.08
N CYS A 126 9.08 7.44 -1.24
CA CYS A 126 9.47 6.04 -1.09
C CYS A 126 9.64 5.63 0.36
N GLY A 127 9.62 6.58 1.29
CA GLY A 127 9.83 6.27 2.69
C GLY A 127 11.20 5.71 2.99
N LEU A 128 12.16 6.05 2.14
CA LEU A 128 13.49 5.50 2.21
C LEU A 128 14.38 6.42 3.04
N TYR A 129 15.18 5.80 3.89
CA TYR A 129 16.13 6.43 4.77
C TYR A 129 17.52 5.88 4.47
N PHE A 130 18.49 6.78 4.32
CA PHE A 130 19.90 6.43 4.21
C PHE A 130 20.63 7.01 5.41
N HIS A 131 21.47 6.19 6.04
CA HIS A 131 22.37 6.63 7.10
C HIS A 131 23.66 5.82 7.07
N VAL A 132 24.73 6.42 7.54
CA VAL A 132 26.02 5.73 7.74
C VAL A 132 26.29 5.70 9.23
N TYR A 133 26.54 4.51 9.77
CA TYR A 133 26.91 4.32 11.17
C TYR A 133 28.20 3.50 11.25
N ASN A 134 29.25 4.05 11.87
CA ASN A 134 30.57 3.41 11.96
C ASN A 134 31.07 2.86 10.60
N ASP A 135 31.07 3.71 9.57
CA ASP A 135 31.43 3.37 8.18
C ASP A 135 30.57 2.29 7.51
N SER A 136 29.47 1.88 8.17
CA SER A 136 28.51 0.93 7.63
C SER A 136 27.29 1.67 7.10
N PRO A 137 27.09 1.72 5.76
CA PRO A 137 25.89 2.29 5.18
C PRO A 137 24.69 1.39 5.47
N ALA A 138 23.55 2.04 5.72
CA ALA A 138 22.27 1.37 5.86
C ALA A 138 21.23 2.13 5.04
N LEU A 139 20.51 1.38 4.22
CA LEU A 139 19.45 1.88 3.36
C LEU A 139 18.17 1.14 3.71
N THR A 140 17.22 1.83 4.33
CA THR A 140 15.99 1.23 4.82
C THR A 140 14.76 1.88 4.20
N TYR A 141 13.68 1.13 4.03
CA TYR A 141 12.37 1.71 3.69
C TYR A 141 11.23 0.89 4.31
N ASP A 142 10.13 1.57 4.65
CA ASP A 142 8.96 0.92 5.25
C ASP A 142 8.26 -0.04 4.28
N VAL A 143 7.76 -1.17 4.81
CA VAL A 143 6.86 -2.04 4.06
C VAL A 143 5.58 -1.29 3.76
N THR A 144 5.16 -1.29 2.49
CA THR A 144 4.06 -0.44 2.02
C THR A 144 2.69 -0.86 2.54
N TYR A 145 2.56 -2.11 3.00
CA TYR A 145 1.28 -2.74 3.37
C TYR A 145 1.22 -3.30 4.81
N ILE A 146 2.36 -3.45 5.50
CA ILE A 146 2.42 -3.87 6.92
C ILE A 146 3.00 -2.71 7.73
N PRO A 147 2.28 -2.22 8.76
CA PRO A 147 2.81 -1.18 9.61
C PRO A 147 3.99 -1.71 10.43
N MET A 148 5.00 -0.86 10.65
CA MET A 148 6.18 -1.14 11.47
C MET A 148 7.18 -2.18 10.94
N ASP A 149 6.91 -2.80 9.79
CA ASP A 149 7.90 -3.66 9.13
C ASP A 149 8.70 -2.81 8.15
N TRP A 150 9.98 -3.14 7.96
CA TRP A 150 10.86 -2.44 7.02
C TRP A 150 11.77 -3.40 6.26
N TRP A 151 12.24 -2.94 5.11
CA TRP A 151 13.31 -3.57 4.36
C TRP A 151 14.62 -2.85 4.66
N ASN A 152 15.70 -3.59 4.83
CA ASN A 152 17.06 -3.07 4.97
C ASN A 152 17.96 -3.63 3.88
N TYR A 153 18.70 -2.78 3.18
CA TYR A 153 19.70 -3.21 2.23
C TYR A 153 21.01 -3.52 2.94
N SER A 154 21.50 -4.73 2.76
CA SER A 154 22.83 -5.13 3.20
C SER A 154 23.82 -4.90 2.07
N PHE A 155 24.67 -3.88 2.21
CA PHE A 155 25.75 -3.61 1.25
C PHE A 155 26.86 -4.68 1.28
N THR A 156 26.89 -5.52 2.31
CA THR A 156 27.82 -6.67 2.37
C THR A 156 27.33 -7.82 1.50
N THR A 157 26.04 -8.15 1.57
CA THR A 157 25.45 -9.29 0.84
C THR A 157 24.78 -8.87 -0.46
N HIS A 158 24.65 -7.57 -0.72
CA HIS A 158 23.96 -6.98 -1.87
C HIS A 158 22.48 -7.39 -1.97
N GLU A 159 21.86 -7.64 -0.81
CA GLU A 159 20.51 -8.18 -0.70
C GLU A 159 19.65 -7.34 0.23
N TRP A 160 18.35 -7.34 -0.06
CA TRP A 160 17.34 -6.73 0.79
C TRP A 160 16.83 -7.73 1.83
N ILE A 161 16.96 -7.36 3.10
CA ILE A 161 16.58 -8.15 4.25
C ILE A 161 15.27 -7.60 4.80
N TYR A 162 14.28 -8.47 4.96
CA TYR A 162 13.02 -8.14 5.62
C TYR A 162 13.20 -8.12 7.12
N ILE A 163 12.73 -7.06 7.78
CA ILE A 163 12.79 -6.92 9.24
C ILE A 163 11.38 -6.65 9.76
N ALA A 164 10.90 -7.56 10.61
CA ALA A 164 9.70 -7.42 11.41
C ALA A 164 10.09 -7.20 12.87
N PRO A 165 9.42 -6.28 13.58
CA PRO A 165 9.65 -6.00 15.00
C PRO A 165 9.19 -7.14 15.94
#